data_AF-A0A1B8DMA8-F1
#
_entry.id   AF-A0A1B8DMA8-F1
#
_cell.length_a   1.000
_cell.length_b   1.000
_cell.length_c   1.000
_cell.angle_alpha   90.00
_cell.angle_beta   90.00
_cell.angle_gamma   90.00
#
_symmetry.space_group_name_H-M   'P 1'
#
loop_
_entity.id
_entity.type
_entity.pdbx_description
1 polymer ?
#
loop_
_entity_poly.entity_id
_entity_poly.type
_entity_poly.pdbx_seq_one_letter_code
_entity_poly.pdbx_strand_id
1 'polypeptide(L)'
;MEYAKKCISAMFYSAQAFWGIKGRLVITNPWGTSHAQWGNAIVLHAAYMHPMLQPYVPAHELTKLTERVRDFLVSVAHPSSALADDIRILDYAAACSGAREAAAVM
;
A
#
# COMPACT_ATOMS: atom_id res chain seq x y z
N MET A 1 -1.90 -10.25 20.47
CA MET A 1 -2.62 -9.64 19.33
C MET A 1 -2.48 -8.11 19.30
N GLU A 2 -2.40 -7.42 20.43
CA GLU A 2 -2.27 -5.95 20.49
C GLU A 2 -1.11 -5.39 19.64
N TYR A 3 0.09 -5.97 19.71
CA TYR A 3 1.23 -5.52 18.92
C TYR A 3 1.02 -5.62 17.40
N ALA A 4 0.31 -6.67 16.94
CA ALA A 4 -0.02 -6.81 15.52
C ALA A 4 -0.96 -5.70 15.06
N LYS A 5 -1.97 -5.34 15.86
CA LYS A 5 -2.88 -4.21 15.56
C LYS A 5 -2.12 -2.88 15.48
N LYS A 6 -1.21 -2.64 16.43
CA LYS A 6 -0.34 -1.44 16.45
C LYS A 6 0.54 -1.39 15.20
N CYS A 7 1.11 -2.53 14.79
CA CYS A 7 1.92 -2.64 13.58
C CYS A 7 1.09 -2.35 12.32
N ILE A 8 -0.09 -2.95 12.19
CA ILE A 8 -1.02 -2.69 11.07
C ILE A 8 -1.37 -1.21 10.98
N SER A 9 -1.74 -0.59 12.11
CA SER A 9 -2.06 0.84 12.18
C SER A 9 -0.85 1.70 11.77
N ALA A 10 0.35 1.35 12.25
CA ALA A 10 1.57 2.04 11.90
C ALA A 10 1.90 1.95 10.40
N MET A 11 1.64 0.81 9.74
CA MET A 11 1.82 0.66 8.30
C MET A 11 0.86 1.56 7.51
N PHE A 12 -0.41 1.66 7.93
CA PHE A 12 -1.35 2.61 7.34
C PHE A 12 -0.85 4.06 7.48
N TYR A 13 -0.44 4.48 8.67
CA TYR A 13 0.06 5.85 8.88
C TYR A 13 1.36 6.12 8.11
N SER A 14 2.27 5.13 8.04
CA SER A 14 3.52 5.23 7.31
C SER A 14 3.30 5.43 5.81
N ALA A 15 2.39 4.66 5.20
CA ALA A 15 2.07 4.81 3.78
C ALA A 15 1.35 6.15 3.46
N GLN A 16 0.60 6.68 4.43
CA GLN A 16 -0.17 7.92 4.31
C GLN A 16 0.61 9.21 4.59
N ALA A 17 1.85 9.11 5.07
CA ALA A 17 2.64 10.24 5.57
C ALA A 17 2.75 11.42 4.59
N PHE A 18 2.65 11.17 3.29
CA PHE A 18 2.82 12.19 2.23
C PHE A 18 1.51 12.60 1.54
N TRP A 19 0.35 12.05 1.89
CA TRP A 19 -0.90 12.28 1.14
C TRP A 19 -1.45 13.71 1.22
N GLY A 20 -1.01 14.48 2.21
CA GLY A 20 -1.38 15.89 2.39
C GLY A 20 -0.42 16.90 1.73
N ILE A 21 0.66 16.44 1.12
CA ILE A 21 1.66 17.34 0.53
C ILE A 21 1.14 17.84 -0.82
N LYS A 22 0.93 19.15 -0.91
CA LYS A 22 0.53 19.81 -2.15
C LYS A 22 1.77 20.18 -2.97
N GLY A 23 1.67 20.01 -4.29
CA GLY A 23 2.77 20.31 -5.22
C GLY A 23 3.79 19.18 -5.32
N ARG A 24 5.00 19.51 -5.77
CA ARG A 24 6.07 18.52 -5.98
C ARG A 24 6.61 18.03 -4.64
N LEU A 25 6.54 16.72 -4.40
CA LEU A 25 7.19 16.08 -3.26
C LEU A 25 8.72 16.20 -3.41
N VAL A 26 9.38 16.82 -2.43
CA VAL A 26 10.85 16.92 -2.36
C VAL A 26 11.36 15.96 -1.29
N ILE A 27 12.02 14.90 -1.74
CA ILE A 27 12.56 13.83 -0.90
C ILE A 27 13.97 13.48 -1.37
N THR A 28 14.80 13.06 -0.43
CA THR A 28 16.22 12.74 -0.69
C THR A 28 16.39 11.51 -1.56
N ASN A 29 15.50 10.52 -1.45
CA ASN A 29 15.53 9.30 -2.25
C ASN A 29 14.09 8.88 -2.65
N PRO A 30 13.63 9.20 -3.86
CA PRO A 30 12.29 8.84 -4.31
C PRO A 30 12.11 7.34 -4.45
N TRP A 31 13.11 6.60 -4.91
CA TRP A 31 13.04 5.15 -5.06
C TRP A 31 12.92 4.42 -3.73
N GLY A 32 13.78 4.77 -2.77
CA GLY A 32 13.72 4.18 -1.42
C GLY A 32 12.39 4.49 -0.73
N THR A 33 11.85 5.69 -0.95
CA THR A 33 10.53 6.07 -0.42
C THR A 33 9.41 5.28 -1.07
N SER A 34 9.45 5.11 -2.40
CA SER A 34 8.47 4.30 -3.13
C SER A 34 8.47 2.86 -2.64
N HIS A 35 9.64 2.25 -2.46
CA HIS A 35 9.75 0.86 -2.02
C HIS A 35 9.30 0.67 -0.56
N ALA A 36 9.52 1.65 0.32
CA ALA A 36 8.99 1.63 1.68
C ALA A 36 7.45 1.69 1.70
N GLN A 37 6.84 2.55 0.89
CA GLN A 37 5.38 2.63 0.77
C GLN A 37 4.79 1.36 0.15
N TRP A 38 5.43 0.84 -0.90
CA TRP A 38 5.07 -0.43 -1.53
C TRP A 38 5.09 -1.59 -0.53
N GLY A 39 6.15 -1.71 0.26
CA GLY A 39 6.30 -2.77 1.25
C GLY A 39 5.16 -2.79 2.28
N ASN A 40 4.75 -1.61 2.77
CA ASN A 40 3.58 -1.49 3.63
C ASN A 40 2.31 -2.03 2.97
N ALA A 41 2.05 -1.66 1.71
CA ALA A 41 0.86 -2.12 0.98
C ALA A 41 0.85 -3.65 0.80
N ILE A 42 1.97 -4.26 0.43
CA ILE A 42 2.09 -5.72 0.27
C ILE A 42 1.81 -6.45 1.58
N VAL A 43 2.40 -6.00 2.69
CA VAL A 43 2.18 -6.62 4.00
C VAL A 43 0.73 -6.46 4.45
N LEU A 44 0.10 -5.32 4.19
CA LEU A 44 -1.31 -5.10 4.51
C LEU A 44 -2.23 -6.02 3.69
N HIS A 45 -1.96 -6.26 2.40
CA HIS A 45 -2.71 -7.24 1.61
C HIS A 45 -2.54 -8.67 2.16
N ALA A 46 -1.33 -9.07 2.55
CA ALA A 46 -1.11 -10.36 3.19
C ALA A 46 -1.84 -10.48 4.54
N ALA A 47 -1.83 -9.40 5.35
CA ALA A 47 -2.55 -9.36 6.63
C ALA A 47 -4.07 -9.42 6.43
N TYR A 48 -4.61 -8.78 5.38
CA TYR A 48 -6.03 -8.85 5.04
C TYR A 48 -6.48 -10.27 4.68
N MET A 49 -5.62 -11.05 4.00
CA MET A 49 -5.92 -12.44 3.66
C MET A 49 -5.85 -13.39 4.85
N HIS A 50 -5.17 -13.01 5.94
CA HIS A 50 -4.99 -13.89 7.10
C HIS A 50 -6.22 -13.80 8.04
N PRO A 51 -6.94 -14.90 8.34
CA PRO A 51 -8.21 -14.85 9.07
C PRO A 51 -8.15 -14.15 10.44
N MET A 52 -7.03 -14.29 11.16
CA MET A 52 -6.86 -13.64 12.47
C MET A 52 -6.54 -12.14 12.40
N LEU A 53 -6.05 -11.66 11.25
CA LEU A 53 -5.59 -10.28 11.06
C LEU A 53 -6.56 -9.45 10.22
N GLN A 54 -7.33 -10.10 9.35
CA GLN A 54 -8.34 -9.48 8.48
C GLN A 54 -9.24 -8.46 9.21
N PRO A 55 -9.78 -8.71 10.42
CA PRO A 55 -10.65 -7.75 11.10
C PRO A 55 -9.97 -6.42 11.47
N TYR A 56 -8.63 -6.35 11.38
CA TYR A 56 -7.85 -5.15 11.71
C TYR A 56 -7.36 -4.41 10.46
N VAL A 57 -7.69 -4.89 9.26
CA VAL A 57 -7.32 -4.27 7.99
C VAL A 57 -8.60 -3.87 7.25
N PRO A 58 -9.06 -2.62 7.36
CA PRO A 58 -10.28 -2.19 6.70
C PRO A 58 -10.12 -2.25 5.17
N ALA A 59 -11.03 -2.95 4.49
CA ALA A 59 -10.95 -3.14 3.03
C ALA A 59 -10.92 -1.80 2.27
N HIS A 60 -11.79 -0.86 2.64
CA HIS A 60 -11.85 0.46 1.99
C HIS A 60 -10.57 1.28 2.16
N GLU A 61 -9.96 1.26 3.36
CA GLU A 61 -8.69 1.97 3.60
C GLU A 61 -7.56 1.29 2.82
N LEU A 62 -7.54 -0.05 2.78
CA LEU A 62 -6.54 -0.80 2.03
C LEU A 62 -6.63 -0.50 0.53
N THR A 63 -7.83 -0.53 -0.06
CA THR A 63 -8.01 -0.21 -1.49
C THR A 63 -7.54 1.20 -1.81
N LYS A 64 -7.98 2.20 -1.04
CA LYS A 64 -7.57 3.59 -1.22
C LYS A 64 -6.06 3.77 -1.04
N LEU A 65 -5.47 3.08 -0.06
CA LEU A 65 -4.03 3.11 0.18
C LEU A 65 -3.27 2.53 -1.01
N THR A 66 -3.70 1.39 -1.50
CA THR A 66 -3.07 0.71 -2.64
C THR A 66 -3.12 1.56 -3.91
N GLU A 67 -4.25 2.22 -4.20
CA GLU A 67 -4.36 3.16 -5.32
C GLU A 67 -3.36 4.31 -5.19
N ARG A 68 -3.29 4.95 -4.02
CA ARG A 68 -2.37 6.08 -3.79
C ARG A 68 -0.90 5.69 -3.84
N VAL A 69 -0.57 4.51 -3.30
CA VAL A 69 0.79 3.97 -3.37
C VAL A 69 1.13 3.67 -4.82
N ARG A 70 0.25 3.00 -5.57
CA ARG A 70 0.43 2.70 -6.98
C ARG A 70 0.67 3.97 -7.82
N ASP A 71 -0.13 5.01 -7.63
CA ASP A 71 0.03 6.30 -8.32
C ASP A 71 1.42 6.91 -8.06
N PHE A 72 1.89 6.82 -6.80
CA PHE A 72 3.23 7.29 -6.46
C PHE A 72 4.32 6.46 -7.14
N LEU A 73 4.24 5.12 -7.15
CA LEU A 73 5.19 4.30 -7.89
C LEU A 73 5.20 4.65 -9.38
N VAL A 74 4.03 4.79 -10.02
CA VAL A 74 3.91 5.16 -11.43
C VAL A 74 4.56 6.52 -11.72
N SER A 75 4.45 7.47 -10.80
CA SER A 75 5.06 8.80 -10.96
C SER A 75 6.59 8.80 -10.91
N VAL A 76 7.20 7.78 -10.30
CA VAL A 76 8.66 7.66 -10.10
C VAL A 76 9.30 6.61 -11.02
N ALA A 77 8.54 5.59 -11.43
CA ALA A 77 9.05 4.44 -12.16
C ALA A 77 9.42 4.77 -13.61
N HIS A 78 10.47 4.11 -14.10
CA HIS A 78 10.77 3.99 -15.52
C HIS A 78 10.30 2.61 -15.99
N PRO A 79 9.81 2.41 -17.24
CA PRO A 79 9.29 1.12 -17.68
C PRO A 79 10.24 -0.08 -17.53
N SER A 80 11.55 0.16 -17.53
CA SER A 80 12.60 -0.85 -17.35
C SER A 80 13.17 -0.94 -15.93
N SER A 81 12.58 -0.26 -14.94
CA SER A 81 13.07 -0.28 -13.56
C SER A 81 12.47 -1.41 -12.73
N ALA A 82 13.14 -1.75 -11.62
CA ALA A 82 12.58 -2.63 -10.60
C ALA A 82 11.23 -2.12 -10.04
N LEU A 83 11.01 -0.80 -10.00
CA LEU A 83 9.71 -0.23 -9.61
C LEU A 83 8.58 -0.61 -10.58
N ALA A 84 8.89 -0.86 -11.86
CA ALA A 84 7.89 -1.37 -12.80
C ALA A 84 7.46 -2.81 -12.44
N ASP A 85 8.39 -3.63 -11.94
CA ASP A 85 8.06 -4.94 -11.35
C ASP A 85 7.27 -4.79 -10.05
N ASP A 86 7.66 -3.86 -9.17
CA ASP A 86 6.93 -3.59 -7.93
C ASP A 86 5.46 -3.22 -8.20
N ILE A 87 5.19 -2.41 -9.24
CA ILE A 87 3.81 -2.09 -9.65
C ILE A 87 3.07 -3.35 -10.08
N ARG A 88 3.68 -4.21 -10.90
CA ARG A 88 3.07 -5.48 -11.35
C ARG A 88 2.75 -6.40 -10.16
N ILE A 89 3.67 -6.50 -9.20
CA ILE A 89 3.48 -7.31 -8.00
C ILE A 89 2.37 -6.74 -7.12
N LEU A 90 2.31 -5.41 -6.96
CA LEU A 90 1.24 -4.76 -6.19
C LEU A 90 -0.12 -4.98 -6.84
N ASP A 91 -0.23 -4.84 -8.16
CA ASP A 91 -1.46 -5.09 -8.92
C ASP A 91 -1.94 -6.54 -8.73
N TYR A 92 -1.00 -7.50 -8.79
CA TYR A 92 -1.30 -8.91 -8.53
C TYR A 92 -1.75 -9.16 -7.09
N ALA A 93 -1.02 -8.63 -6.09
CA ALA A 93 -1.37 -8.80 -4.68
C ALA A 93 -2.74 -8.19 -4.35
N ALA A 94 -3.05 -7.02 -4.92
CA ALA A 94 -4.33 -6.37 -4.76
C ALA A 94 -5.48 -7.24 -5.31
N ALA A 95 -5.33 -7.77 -6.52
CA ALA A 95 -6.30 -8.66 -7.13
C ALA A 95 -6.49 -9.96 -6.33
N CYS A 96 -5.40 -10.58 -5.85
CA CYS A 96 -5.49 -11.81 -5.06
C CYS A 96 -6.14 -11.61 -3.69
N SER A 97 -6.02 -10.42 -3.10
CA SER A 97 -6.51 -10.19 -1.74
C SER A 97 -8.04 -10.11 -1.62
N GLY A 98 -8.77 -9.85 -2.72
CA GLY A 98 -10.22 -9.65 -2.70
C GLY A 98 -10.67 -8.36 -1.96
N ALA A 99 -9.73 -7.48 -1.58
CA ALA A 99 -10.02 -6.30 -0.78
C ALA A 99 -10.86 -5.27 -1.55
N ARG A 100 -10.63 -5.13 -2.87
CA ARG A 100 -11.34 -4.18 -3.72
C ARG A 100 -12.81 -4.57 -3.89
N GLU A 101 -13.07 -5.85 -4.10
CA GLU A 101 -14.41 -6.42 -4.22
C GLU A 101 -15.17 -6.25 -2.91
N ALA A 102 -14.53 -6.55 -1.77
CA ALA A 102 -15.11 -6.35 -0.45
C ALA A 102 -15.44 -4.87 -0.18
N ALA A 103 -14.56 -3.94 -0.60
CA ALA A 103 -14.79 -2.51 -0.46
C ALA A 103 -15.94 -1.98 -1.33
N ALA A 104 -16.27 -2.64 -2.46
CA ALA A 104 -17.35 -2.23 -3.36
C ALA A 104 -18.76 -2.62 -2.88
N VAL A 105 -18.86 -3.53 -1.90
CA VAL A 105 -20.12 -4.07 -1.35
C VAL A 105 -20.52 -3.37 -0.05
N MET A 106 -19.64 -2.55 0.52
CA MET A 106 -19.85 -1.77 1.75
C MET A 106 -20.28 -0.34 1.45
#